data_AF-A0A6M4G018-F1
#
_entry.id   AF-A0A6M4G018-F1
#
_cell.length_a   1.000
_cell.length_b   1.000
_cell.length_c   1.000
_cell.angle_alpha   90.00
_cell.angle_beta   90.00
_cell.angle_gamma   90.00
#
_symmetry.space_group_name_H-M   'P 1'
#
loop_
_entity.id
_entity.type
_entity.pdbx_description
1 polymer ?
#
loop_
_entity_poly.entity_id
_entity_poly.type
_entity_poly.pdbx_seq_one_letter_code
_entity_poly.pdbx_strand_id
1 'polypeptide(L)'
;MDAIPCPPSLSSELIDQPLADPEVPDACLVFDTALARRLAQAKALLDRLERDSDSRDLSALGAARIEFAQASRAVADDLLSRGLG
;
A
#
# COMPACT_ATOMS: atom_id res chain seq x y z
N MET A 1 26.13 -47.50 17.70
CA MET A 1 26.37 -46.84 16.40
C MET A 1 25.09 -47.04 15.63
N ASP A 2 24.10 -46.22 15.96
CA ASP A 2 22.74 -46.37 15.47
C ASP A 2 22.62 -45.51 14.21
N ALA A 3 22.28 -46.18 13.12
CA ALA A 3 22.13 -45.61 11.80
C ALA A 3 21.02 -44.54 11.81
N ILE A 4 21.35 -43.32 11.39
CA ILE A 4 20.38 -42.26 11.12
C ILE A 4 19.57 -42.71 9.88
N PRO A 5 18.25 -42.89 9.97
CA PRO A 5 17.45 -43.08 8.77
C PRO A 5 17.28 -41.70 8.10
N CYS A 6 17.82 -41.57 6.89
CA CYS A 6 17.43 -40.49 5.98
C CYS A 6 15.91 -40.56 5.74
N PRO A 7 15.14 -39.49 5.96
CA PRO A 7 13.78 -39.43 5.43
C PRO A 7 13.82 -39.22 3.91
N PRO A 8 12.88 -39.85 3.17
CA PRO A 8 12.78 -39.71 1.73
C PRO A 8 12.28 -38.32 1.34
N SER A 9 12.73 -37.88 0.17
CA SER A 9 12.29 -36.70 -0.58
C SER A 9 10.80 -36.43 -0.47
N LEU A 10 10.42 -35.40 0.30
CA LEU A 10 9.08 -34.81 0.21
C LEU A 10 8.98 -34.08 -1.12
N SER A 11 8.42 -34.84 -2.06
CA SER A 11 8.04 -34.44 -3.39
C SER A 11 7.03 -33.31 -3.33
N SER A 12 7.16 -32.37 -4.26
CA SER A 12 6.04 -31.90 -5.08
C SER A 12 4.75 -31.46 -4.38
N GLU A 13 4.85 -30.57 -3.39
CA GLU A 13 3.74 -29.69 -3.01
C GLU A 13 4.15 -28.20 -3.11
N LEU A 14 4.86 -27.86 -4.20
CA LEU A 14 4.72 -26.54 -4.83
C LEU A 14 3.33 -26.51 -5.51
N ILE A 15 2.31 -26.65 -4.67
CA ILE A 15 0.94 -26.36 -5.04
C ILE A 15 0.96 -24.87 -5.34
N ASP A 16 0.85 -24.59 -6.64
CA ASP A 16 0.16 -23.47 -7.23
C ASP A 16 -0.95 -22.99 -6.26
N GLN A 17 -0.57 -22.19 -5.26
CA GLN A 17 -1.53 -21.42 -4.51
C GLN A 17 -1.90 -20.33 -5.50
N PRO A 18 -3.09 -20.35 -6.12
CA PRO A 18 -3.61 -19.13 -6.70
C PRO A 18 -3.54 -18.14 -5.55
N LEU A 19 -2.67 -17.13 -5.71
CA LEU A 19 -2.54 -16.02 -4.80
C LEU A 19 -3.98 -15.60 -4.57
N ALA A 20 -4.55 -15.95 -3.41
CA ALA A 20 -5.92 -15.60 -3.11
C ALA A 20 -5.92 -14.10 -3.34
N ASP A 21 -6.64 -13.67 -4.39
CA ASP A 21 -6.85 -12.27 -4.62
C ASP A 21 -7.23 -11.74 -3.25
N PRO A 22 -6.51 -10.75 -2.69
CA PRO A 22 -7.00 -10.14 -1.47
C PRO A 22 -8.41 -9.73 -1.86
N GLU A 23 -9.39 -10.41 -1.28
CA GLU A 23 -10.79 -10.08 -1.39
C GLU A 23 -10.88 -8.76 -0.66
N VAL A 24 -10.39 -7.70 -1.32
CA VAL A 24 -10.53 -6.32 -0.91
C VAL A 24 -12.03 -6.21 -0.89
N PRO A 25 -12.64 -6.12 0.30
CA PRO A 25 -14.07 -6.12 0.39
C PRO A 25 -14.55 -5.06 -0.58
N ASP A 26 -15.45 -5.45 -1.48
CA ASP A 26 -16.19 -4.57 -2.38
C ASP A 26 -17.13 -3.65 -1.57
N ALA A 27 -16.70 -3.22 -0.39
CA ALA A 27 -16.82 -1.83 0.01
C ALA A 27 -16.09 -0.98 -1.05
N CYS A 28 -16.65 -0.94 -2.26
CA CYS A 28 -16.79 0.25 -3.07
C CYS A 28 -17.52 1.29 -2.19
N LEU A 29 -16.85 1.72 -1.13
CA LEU A 29 -16.98 3.01 -0.53
C LEU A 29 -17.00 3.91 -1.75
N VAL A 30 -18.15 4.53 -2.02
CA VAL A 30 -18.31 5.55 -3.06
C VAL A 30 -17.50 6.74 -2.57
N PHE A 31 -16.19 6.58 -2.51
CA PHE A 31 -15.24 7.59 -2.16
C PHE A 31 -15.43 8.69 -3.18
N ASP A 32 -15.29 9.93 -2.74
CA ASP A 32 -15.09 10.99 -3.71
C ASP A 32 -13.86 10.63 -4.56
N THR A 33 -14.11 10.23 -5.80
CA THR A 33 -13.08 9.81 -6.76
C THR A 33 -12.05 10.91 -6.98
N ALA A 34 -12.42 12.18 -6.75
CA ALA A 34 -11.48 13.29 -6.80
C ALA A 34 -10.53 13.31 -5.59
N LEU A 35 -11.03 13.07 -4.37
CA LEU A 35 -10.19 12.99 -3.16
C LEU A 35 -9.27 11.77 -3.21
N ALA A 36 -9.80 10.61 -3.60
CA ALA A 36 -9.00 9.39 -3.77
C ALA A 36 -7.90 9.57 -4.83
N ARG A 37 -8.23 10.19 -5.97
CA ARG A 37 -7.24 10.50 -7.02
C ARG A 37 -6.19 11.50 -6.53
N ARG A 38 -6.59 12.54 -5.79
CA ARG A 38 -5.66 13.51 -5.21
C ARG A 38 -4.70 12.84 -4.23
N LEU A 39 -5.21 11.97 -3.36
CA LEU A 39 -4.39 11.19 -2.44
C LEU A 39 -3.40 10.29 -3.17
N ALA A 40 -3.86 9.56 -4.19
CA ALA A 40 -3.01 8.69 -5.00
C ALA A 40 -1.90 9.47 -5.73
N GLN A 41 -2.23 10.64 -6.29
CA GLN A 41 -1.25 11.52 -6.94
C GLN A 41 -0.23 12.07 -5.95
N ALA A 42 -0.68 12.56 -4.78
CA ALA A 42 0.20 13.06 -3.73
C ALA A 42 1.14 11.95 -3.22
N LYS A 43 0.62 10.73 -3.05
CA LYS A 43 1.42 9.56 -2.68
C LYS A 43 2.46 9.21 -3.73
N ALA A 44 2.07 9.13 -5.01
CA ALA A 44 2.99 8.78 -6.08
C ALA A 44 4.13 9.81 -6.23
N LEU A 45 3.82 11.10 -6.05
CA LEU A 45 4.81 12.18 -6.03
C LEU A 45 5.75 12.04 -4.84
N LEU A 46 5.22 11.81 -3.64
CA LEU A 46 6.03 11.59 -2.44
C LEU A 46 6.95 10.38 -2.59
N ASP A 47 6.41 9.23 -3.02
CA ASP A 47 7.17 7.99 -3.23
C ASP A 47 8.29 8.18 -4.27
N ARG A 48 8.07 9.02 -5.28
CA ARG A 48 9.10 9.36 -6.26
C ARG A 48 10.20 10.20 -5.64
N LEU A 49 9.85 11.24 -4.90
CA LEU A 49 10.83 12.13 -4.26
C LEU A 49 11.61 11.44 -3.13
N GLU A 50 10.98 10.49 -2.42
CA GLU A 50 11.66 9.67 -1.41
C GLU A 50 12.62 8.66 -2.03
N ARG A 51 12.35 8.18 -3.25
CA ARG A 51 13.30 7.36 -4.03
C ARG A 51 14.42 8.19 -4.65
N ASP A 52 14.10 9.41 -5.09
CA ASP A 52 15.05 10.38 -5.64
C ASP A 52 15.74 11.20 -4.53
N SER A 53 15.81 10.72 -3.28
CA SER A 53 16.34 11.46 -2.12
C SER A 53 17.82 11.84 -2.20
N ASP A 54 18.54 11.30 -3.20
CA ASP A 54 19.89 11.72 -3.57
C ASP A 54 19.90 13.12 -4.24
N SER A 55 18.77 13.54 -4.81
CA SER A 55 18.54 14.92 -5.26
C SER A 55 18.26 15.82 -4.04
N ARG A 56 19.02 16.90 -3.88
CA ARG A 56 18.95 17.84 -2.71
C ARG A 56 17.65 18.63 -2.58
N ASP A 57 16.57 18.22 -3.23
CA ASP A 57 15.31 18.94 -3.25
C ASP A 57 14.47 18.65 -2.00
N LEU A 58 15.08 18.85 -0.83
CA LEU A 58 14.45 18.71 0.49
C LEU A 58 13.21 19.61 0.62
N SER A 59 13.19 20.75 -0.07
CA SER A 59 12.02 21.64 -0.14
C SER A 59 10.86 21.00 -0.91
N ALA A 60 11.14 20.36 -2.05
CA ALA A 60 10.12 19.65 -2.83
C ALA A 60 9.61 18.42 -2.06
N LEU A 61 10.50 17.68 -1.40
CA LEU A 61 10.13 16.56 -0.53
C LEU A 61 9.26 17.00 0.65
N GLY A 62 9.61 18.13 1.29
CA GLY A 62 8.79 18.72 2.36
C GLY A 62 7.39 19.12 1.89
N ALA A 63 7.30 19.78 0.73
CA ALA A 63 6.01 20.14 0.13
C ALA A 63 5.16 18.90 -0.21
N ALA A 64 5.78 17.85 -0.77
CA ALA A 64 5.12 16.60 -1.09
C ALA A 64 4.56 15.90 0.16
N ARG A 65 5.30 15.88 1.27
CA ARG A 65 4.85 15.33 2.55
C ARG A 65 3.65 16.08 3.11
N ILE A 66 3.68 17.41 3.04
CA ILE A 66 2.56 18.25 3.49
C ILE A 66 1.32 17.97 2.64
N GLU A 67 1.45 17.92 1.32
CA GLU A 67 0.33 17.63 0.42
C GLU A 67 -0.25 16.24 0.64
N PHE A 68 0.59 15.21 0.84
CA PHE A 68 0.13 13.86 1.16
C PHE A 68 -0.64 13.82 2.49
N ALA A 69 -0.14 14.50 3.52
CA ALA A 69 -0.83 14.58 4.81
C ALA A 69 -2.18 15.30 4.70
N GLN A 70 -2.25 16.38 3.92
CA GLN A 70 -3.49 17.13 3.67
C GLN A 70 -4.51 16.30 2.88
N ALA A 71 -4.07 15.61 1.83
CA ALA A 71 -4.94 14.74 1.04
C ALA A 71 -5.47 13.56 1.88
N SER A 72 -4.61 12.96 2.72
CA SER A 72 -5.00 11.87 3.63
C SER A 72 -6.06 12.34 4.62
N ARG A 73 -5.85 13.53 5.20
CA ARG A 73 -6.82 14.14 6.11
C ARG A 73 -8.15 14.44 5.41
N ALA A 74 -8.12 14.99 4.21
CA ALA A 74 -9.36 15.26 3.45
C ALA A 74 -10.16 13.98 3.17
N VAL A 75 -9.48 12.87 2.86
CA VAL A 75 -10.14 11.55 2.72
C VAL A 75 -10.71 11.06 4.05
N ALA A 76 -9.96 11.20 5.15
CA ALA A 76 -10.44 10.82 6.48
C ALA A 76 -11.65 11.66 6.91
N ASP A 77 -11.62 12.98 6.65
CA ASP A 77 -12.71 13.90 6.96
C ASP A 77 -13.96 13.57 6.12
N ASP A 78 -13.81 13.20 4.83
CA ASP A 78 -14.90 12.71 3.97
C ASP A 78 -15.49 11.40 4.51
N LEU A 79 -14.66 10.45 4.93
CA LEU A 79 -15.10 9.20 5.55
C LEU A 79 -15.86 9.44 6.85
N LEU A 80 -15.34 10.29 7.74
CA LEU A 80 -15.99 10.65 9.00
C LEU A 80 -17.32 11.37 8.76
N SER A 81 -17.38 12.26 7.77
CA SER A 81 -18.62 12.97 7.39
C SER A 81 -19.69 12.02 6.86
N ARG A 82 -19.27 10.89 6.29
CA ARG A 82 -20.15 9.80 5.81
C ARG A 82 -20.50 8.78 6.91
N GLY A 83 -19.89 8.89 8.10
CA GLY A 83 -20.08 7.95 9.20
C GLY A 83 -19.33 6.61 9.05
N LEU A 84 -18.24 6.60 8.28
CA LEU A 84 -17.47 5.40 7.89
C LEU A 84 -16.07 5.35 8.54
N GLY A 85 -15.87 6.04 9.68
CA GLY A 85 -14.57 6.16 10.37
C GLY A 85 -14.51 5.46 11.71
#